data_AF-A0A965ETR6-F1
#
_entry.id   AF-A0A965ETR6-F1
#
_cell.length_a   1.000
_cell.length_b   1.000
_cell.length_c   1.000
_cell.angle_alpha   90.00
_cell.angle_beta   90.00
_cell.angle_gamma   90.00
#
_symmetry.space_group_name_H-M   'P 1'
#
loop_
_entity.id
_entity.type
_entity.pdbx_description
1 polymer ?
#
loop_
_entity_poly.entity_id
_entity_poly.type
_entity_poly.pdbx_seq_one_letter_code
_entity_poly.pdbx_strand_id
1 'polypeptide(L)'
;MSDSSKAWDSTNLMKHLTWTDAAALEVVREHAGKPGPMLLTLQALQERFGYVETSFLPSIATELNVSRAEVHGVLTYYSDFRTTPPAPHQIHLCVAEACQALGVRDVERDLAAAGFKVGERSFDGSTDVVGMYCLGNCALGPSAQVDGNLCGRVSAKSLIAQVKA
;
A
#
# COMPACT_ATOMS: atom_id res chain seq x y z
N MET A 1 -7.03 -20.58 -18.74
CA MET A 1 -7.13 -20.48 -17.27
C MET A 1 -5.76 -20.05 -16.78
N SER A 2 -5.56 -18.75 -16.63
CA SER A 2 -4.30 -18.18 -16.16
C SER A 2 -4.10 -18.57 -14.70
N ASP A 3 -2.96 -19.21 -14.46
CA ASP A 3 -2.50 -19.70 -13.17
C ASP A 3 -2.60 -18.61 -12.10
N SER A 4 -3.64 -18.70 -11.27
CA SER A 4 -3.97 -17.74 -10.22
C SER A 4 -3.04 -17.86 -9.01
N SER A 5 -2.06 -18.77 -9.05
CA SER A 5 -1.08 -18.98 -7.98
C SER A 5 -0.04 -17.85 -7.87
N LYS A 6 0.12 -17.01 -8.91
CA LYS A 6 1.11 -15.91 -8.91
C LYS A 6 0.62 -14.60 -8.28
N ALA A 7 -0.68 -14.44 -8.04
CA ALA A 7 -1.24 -13.16 -7.59
C ALA A 7 -1.18 -12.94 -6.07
N TRP A 8 -0.82 -13.96 -5.28
CA TRP A 8 -0.87 -13.94 -3.82
C TRP A 8 0.38 -14.57 -3.18
N ASP A 9 1.51 -14.61 -3.90
CA ASP A 9 2.78 -15.10 -3.35
C ASP A 9 3.30 -14.16 -2.25
N SER A 10 2.89 -14.48 -1.01
CA SER A 10 3.22 -13.80 0.25
C SER A 10 4.71 -13.89 0.63
N THR A 11 5.55 -14.49 -0.21
CA THR A 11 6.98 -14.72 0.07
C THR A 11 7.86 -13.53 -0.35
N ASN A 12 7.30 -12.53 -1.04
CA ASN A 12 8.03 -11.34 -1.43
C ASN A 12 7.96 -10.31 -0.29
N LEU A 13 8.83 -10.44 0.71
CA LEU A 13 9.24 -9.28 1.52
C LEU A 13 9.56 -8.17 0.51
N MET A 14 8.73 -7.14 0.45
CA MET A 14 8.83 -6.09 -0.58
C MET A 14 10.13 -5.32 -0.42
N LYS A 15 11.22 -5.86 -0.95
CA LYS A 15 12.46 -5.15 -1.21
C LYS A 15 12.22 -4.31 -2.45
N HIS A 16 11.56 -3.18 -2.24
CA HIS A 16 11.44 -2.15 -3.25
C HIS A 16 12.83 -1.77 -3.76
N LEU A 17 12.97 -1.62 -5.08
CA LEU A 17 14.20 -1.14 -5.67
C LEU A 17 14.36 0.34 -5.40
N THR A 18 15.61 0.81 -5.41
CA THR A 18 15.88 2.24 -5.44
C THR A 18 15.38 2.83 -6.75
N TRP A 19 14.66 3.96 -6.65
CA TRP A 19 14.15 4.66 -7.82
C TRP A 19 15.30 5.17 -8.70
N THR A 20 15.19 4.92 -10.01
CA THR A 20 15.97 5.63 -11.04
C THR A 20 15.05 5.92 -12.21
N ASP A 21 15.18 7.10 -12.82
CA ASP A 21 14.32 7.50 -13.94
C ASP A 21 14.41 6.52 -15.12
N ALA A 22 15.58 5.93 -15.35
CA ALA A 22 15.77 4.92 -16.39
C ALA A 22 14.96 3.64 -16.12
N ALA A 23 15.01 3.12 -14.89
CA ALA A 23 14.25 1.92 -14.51
C ALA A 23 12.75 2.20 -14.45
N ALA A 24 12.34 3.38 -13.97
CA ALA A 24 10.93 3.78 -13.96
C ALA A 24 10.37 3.90 -15.38
N LEU A 25 11.16 4.43 -16.32
CA LEU A 25 10.76 4.55 -17.72
C LEU A 25 10.54 3.19 -18.39
N GLU A 26 11.35 2.19 -18.06
CA GLU A 26 11.16 0.82 -18.52
C GLU A 26 9.80 0.25 -18.09
N VAL A 27 9.45 0.42 -16.82
CA VAL A 27 8.14 -0.01 -16.26
C VAL A 27 6.97 0.67 -16.97
N VAL A 28 7.08 1.97 -17.28
CA VAL A 28 6.04 2.70 -18.01
C VAL A 28 5.85 2.13 -19.42
N ARG A 29 6.95 1.83 -20.12
CA ARG A 29 6.92 1.32 -21.50
C ARG A 29 6.32 -0.07 -21.63
N GLU A 30 6.45 -0.91 -20.61
CA GLU A 30 5.77 -2.22 -20.55
C GLU A 30 4.24 -2.10 -20.60
N HIS A 31 3.70 -0.94 -20.24
CA HIS A 31 2.26 -0.70 -20.11
C HIS A 31 1.71 0.23 -21.19
N ALA A 32 2.52 1.09 -21.81
CA ALA A 32 2.09 2.10 -22.77
C ALA A 32 1.25 1.57 -23.96
N GLY A 33 1.49 0.34 -24.40
CA GLY A 33 0.72 -0.30 -25.49
C GLY A 33 -0.58 -0.99 -25.06
N LYS A 34 -0.92 -1.00 -23.76
CA LYS A 34 -2.11 -1.71 -23.22
C LYS A 34 -3.32 -0.76 -23.14
N PRO A 35 -4.56 -1.26 -23.29
CA PRO A 35 -5.76 -0.46 -23.05
C PRO A 35 -5.82 0.04 -21.60
N GLY A 36 -6.10 1.33 -21.39
CA GLY A 36 -6.20 1.95 -20.06
C GLY A 36 -4.92 1.86 -19.22
N PRO A 37 -3.76 2.32 -19.74
CA PRO A 37 -2.46 1.99 -19.15
C PRO A 37 -2.18 2.73 -17.84
N MET A 38 -2.84 3.87 -17.57
CA MET A 38 -2.51 4.76 -16.45
C MET A 38 -2.45 4.05 -15.09
N LEU A 39 -3.55 3.38 -14.70
CA LEU A 39 -3.64 2.75 -13.38
C LEU A 39 -2.63 1.61 -13.26
N LEU A 40 -2.50 0.78 -14.31
CA LEU A 40 -1.56 -0.34 -14.34
C LEU A 40 -0.11 0.14 -14.25
N THR A 41 0.24 1.23 -14.94
CA THR A 41 1.56 1.85 -14.88
C THR A 41 1.88 2.33 -13.47
N LEU A 42 0.95 3.06 -12.83
CA LEU A 42 1.16 3.57 -11.47
C LEU A 42 1.26 2.43 -10.44
N GLN A 43 0.44 1.37 -10.59
CA GLN A 43 0.53 0.17 -9.77
C GLN A 43 1.87 -0.54 -9.93
N ALA A 44 2.34 -0.73 -11.16
CA ALA A 44 3.62 -1.37 -11.44
C ALA A 44 4.82 -0.57 -10.90
N LEU A 45 4.78 0.76 -11.02
CA LEU A 45 5.79 1.65 -10.42
C LEU A 45 5.80 1.52 -8.90
N GLN A 46 4.63 1.57 -8.26
CA GLN A 46 4.54 1.43 -6.80
C GLN A 46 4.93 0.04 -6.30
N GLU A 47 4.58 -1.02 -7.02
CA GLU A 47 5.02 -2.39 -6.67
C GLU A 47 6.54 -2.50 -6.74
N ARG A 48 7.14 -1.93 -7.79
CA ARG A 48 8.59 -1.98 -8.03
C ARG A 48 9.41 -1.12 -7.05
N PHE A 49 8.96 0.09 -6.76
CA PHE A 49 9.72 1.11 -6.03
C PHE A 49 9.11 1.50 -4.67
N GLY A 50 7.90 1.06 -4.36
CA GLY A 50 7.18 1.34 -3.11
C GLY A 50 6.36 2.63 -3.15
N TYR A 51 6.65 3.52 -4.10
CA TYR A 51 6.03 4.83 -4.27
C TYR A 51 6.17 5.28 -5.74
N VAL A 52 5.51 6.39 -6.09
CA VAL A 52 5.61 7.07 -7.38
C VAL A 52 6.26 8.43 -7.20
N GLU A 53 7.42 8.63 -7.82
CA GLU A 53 8.16 9.89 -7.77
C GLU A 53 7.40 11.00 -8.53
N THR A 54 7.00 12.06 -7.81
CA THR A 54 6.18 13.14 -8.38
C THR A 54 6.90 13.96 -9.45
N SER A 55 8.24 14.02 -9.40
CA SER A 55 9.04 14.67 -10.43
C SER A 55 9.02 13.90 -11.77
N PHE A 56 8.63 12.62 -11.76
CA PHE A 56 8.58 11.74 -12.93
C PHE A 56 7.23 11.75 -13.67
N LEU A 57 6.19 12.39 -13.12
CA LEU A 57 4.86 12.46 -13.78
C LEU A 57 4.89 13.02 -15.22
N PRO A 58 5.74 14.01 -15.59
CA PRO A 58 5.87 14.46 -16.97
C PRO A 58 6.34 13.36 -17.94
N SER A 59 7.23 12.47 -17.49
CA SER A 59 7.72 11.33 -18.27
C SER A 59 6.59 10.31 -18.51
N ILE A 60 5.81 10.01 -17.47
CA ILE A 60 4.62 9.15 -17.58
C ILE A 60 3.62 9.74 -18.57
N ALA A 61 3.34 11.05 -18.46
CA ALA A 61 2.41 11.74 -19.37
C ALA A 61 2.85 11.65 -20.84
N THR A 62 4.15 11.81 -21.08
CA THR A 62 4.73 11.76 -22.43
C THR A 62 4.62 10.35 -23.02
N GLU A 63 5.03 9.31 -22.28
CA GLU A 63 5.03 7.93 -22.77
C GLU A 63 3.61 7.37 -22.93
N LEU A 64 2.65 7.79 -22.10
CA LEU A 64 1.25 7.39 -22.21
C LEU A 64 0.41 8.28 -23.14
N ASN A 65 1.02 9.34 -23.70
CA ASN A 65 0.38 10.33 -24.57
C ASN A 65 -0.89 10.96 -23.93
N VAL A 66 -0.77 11.43 -22.69
CA VAL A 66 -1.84 12.11 -21.94
C VAL A 66 -1.33 13.41 -21.31
N SER A 67 -2.23 14.17 -20.68
CA SER A 67 -1.83 15.39 -19.98
C SER A 67 -1.19 15.09 -18.61
N ARG A 68 -0.28 15.97 -18.15
CA ARG A 68 0.26 15.91 -16.78
C ARG A 68 -0.83 15.98 -15.71
N ALA A 69 -1.89 16.75 -15.98
CA ALA A 69 -3.02 16.89 -15.07
C ALA A 69 -3.80 15.58 -14.91
N GLU A 70 -3.88 14.78 -15.97
CA GLU A 70 -4.52 13.47 -15.93
C GLU A 70 -3.71 12.47 -15.08
N VAL A 71 -2.38 12.40 -15.28
CA VAL A 71 -1.50 11.57 -14.44
C VAL A 71 -1.63 11.97 -12.98
N HIS A 72 -1.50 13.26 -12.68
CA HIS A 72 -1.63 13.78 -11.33
C HIS A 72 -3.02 13.49 -10.74
N GLY A 73 -4.08 13.69 -11.54
CA GLY A 73 -5.45 13.43 -11.14
C GLY A 73 -5.63 11.99 -10.68
N VAL A 74 -5.19 11.03 -11.49
CA VAL A 74 -5.27 9.60 -11.12
C VAL A 74 -4.40 9.27 -9.91
N LEU A 75 -3.17 9.77 -9.85
CA LEU A 75 -2.26 9.53 -8.73
C LEU A 75 -2.86 10.01 -7.40
N THR A 76 -3.51 11.17 -7.39
CA THR A 76 -4.12 11.73 -6.17
C THR A 76 -5.52 11.22 -5.87
N TYR A 77 -6.20 10.62 -6.85
CA TYR A 77 -7.57 10.12 -6.69
C TYR A 77 -7.61 8.81 -5.90
N TYR A 78 -6.68 7.90 -6.18
CA TYR A 78 -6.58 6.62 -5.46
C TYR A 78 -5.69 6.77 -4.23
N SER A 79 -6.29 6.59 -3.04
CA SER A 79 -5.60 6.69 -1.75
C SER A 79 -4.44 5.71 -1.57
N ASP A 80 -4.45 4.61 -2.33
CA ASP A 80 -3.47 3.54 -2.23
C ASP A 80 -2.11 3.95 -2.83
N PHE A 81 -2.08 5.00 -3.66
CA PHE A 81 -0.82 5.49 -4.22
C PHE A 81 -0.05 6.35 -3.21
N ARG A 82 1.24 6.06 -3.11
CA ARG A 82 2.21 6.76 -2.29
C ARG A 82 3.11 7.60 -3.17
N THR A 83 3.40 8.82 -2.73
CA THR A 83 4.34 9.74 -3.39
C THR A 83 5.66 9.88 -2.64
N THR A 84 5.80 9.16 -1.52
CA THR A 84 7.01 9.11 -0.70
C THR A 84 7.37 7.66 -0.37
N PRO A 85 8.66 7.35 -0.16
CA PRO A 85 9.09 6.00 0.18
C PRO A 85 8.35 5.45 1.42
N PRO A 86 7.82 4.22 1.35
CA PRO A 86 7.16 3.60 2.49
C PRO A 86 8.17 3.25 3.59
N ALA A 87 7.67 3.07 4.80
CA ALA A 87 8.43 2.46 5.89
C ALA A 87 8.72 0.98 5.57
N PRO A 88 9.73 0.37 6.23
CA PRO A 88 10.02 -1.07 6.08
C PRO A 88 8.82 -1.99 6.30
N HIS A 89 7.91 -1.62 7.21
CA HIS A 89 6.68 -2.37 7.51
C HIS A 89 5.42 -1.53 7.27
N GLN A 90 4.32 -2.20 6.93
CA GLN A 90 3.00 -1.59 6.79
C GLN A 90 1.95 -2.38 7.58
N ILE A 91 1.16 -1.65 8.37
CA ILE A 91 -0.03 -2.16 9.03
C ILE A 91 -1.24 -1.48 8.41
N HIS A 92 -2.04 -2.21 7.63
CA HIS A 92 -3.36 -1.79 7.17
C HIS A 92 -4.43 -2.26 8.17
N LEU A 93 -4.89 -1.39 9.07
CA LEU A 93 -5.91 -1.72 10.07
C LEU A 93 -7.32 -1.48 9.50
N CYS A 94 -8.21 -2.47 9.58
CA CYS A 94 -9.60 -2.29 9.15
C CYS A 94 -10.36 -1.41 10.15
N VAL A 95 -10.77 -0.21 9.72
CA VAL A 95 -11.55 0.73 10.53
C VAL A 95 -13.03 0.79 10.11
N ALA A 96 -13.49 -0.17 9.30
CA ALA A 96 -14.88 -0.28 8.89
C ALA A 96 -15.79 -0.86 9.97
N GLU A 97 -17.10 -0.75 9.76
CA GLU A 97 -18.17 -0.93 10.74
C GLU A 97 -18.17 -2.30 11.41
N ALA A 98 -17.93 -3.37 10.64
CA ALA A 98 -17.86 -4.72 11.20
C ALA A 98 -16.70 -4.88 12.20
N CYS A 99 -15.54 -4.29 11.91
CA CYS A 99 -14.40 -4.29 12.83
C CYS A 99 -14.62 -3.34 14.01
N GLN A 100 -15.34 -2.23 13.81
CA GLN A 100 -15.78 -1.36 14.92
C GLN A 100 -16.71 -2.11 15.89
N ALA A 101 -17.68 -2.88 15.39
CA ALA A 101 -18.56 -3.71 16.21
C ALA A 101 -17.80 -4.78 17.00
N LEU A 102 -16.61 -5.18 16.53
CA LEU A 102 -15.73 -6.16 17.15
C LEU A 102 -14.60 -5.53 17.98
N GLY A 103 -14.64 -4.21 18.23
CA GLY A 103 -13.73 -3.53 19.16
C GLY A 103 -12.43 -3.00 18.55
N VAL A 104 -12.36 -2.76 17.23
CA VAL A 104 -11.12 -2.23 16.63
C VAL A 104 -10.69 -0.85 17.18
N ARG A 105 -11.61 -0.07 17.75
CA ARG A 105 -11.27 1.21 18.40
C ARG A 105 -10.39 1.02 19.65
N ASP A 106 -10.56 -0.09 20.36
CA ASP A 106 -9.68 -0.44 21.48
C ASP A 106 -8.29 -0.82 20.96
N VAL A 107 -8.23 -1.57 19.84
CA VAL A 107 -6.96 -1.91 19.16
C VAL A 107 -6.22 -0.65 18.70
N GLU A 108 -6.92 0.30 18.08
CA GLU A 108 -6.36 1.58 17.64
C GLU A 108 -5.81 2.40 18.81
N ARG A 109 -6.57 2.51 19.91
CA ARG A 109 -6.11 3.20 21.12
C ARG A 109 -4.84 2.57 21.68
N ASP A 110 -4.82 1.25 21.78
CA ASP A 110 -3.70 0.51 22.37
C ASP A 110 -2.45 0.57 21.46
N LEU A 111 -2.62 0.57 20.13
CA LEU A 111 -1.55 0.84 19.16
C LEU A 111 -0.99 2.26 19.30
N ALA A 112 -1.87 3.27 19.40
CA ALA A 112 -1.46 4.66 19.57
C ALA A 112 -0.66 4.86 20.87
N ALA A 113 -1.08 4.23 21.97
CA ALA A 113 -0.35 4.24 23.24
C ALA A 113 1.06 3.60 23.13
N ALA A 114 1.26 2.70 22.17
CA ALA A 114 2.54 2.07 21.87
C ALA A 114 3.36 2.80 20.79
N GLY A 115 2.90 3.95 20.29
CA GLY A 115 3.59 4.75 19.27
C GLY A 115 3.26 4.39 17.81
N PHE A 116 2.17 3.66 17.58
CA PHE A 116 1.69 3.22 16.27
C PHE A 116 0.33 3.86 15.97
N LYS A 117 0.31 5.14 15.61
CA LYS A 117 -0.94 5.86 15.37
C LYS A 117 -1.42 5.67 13.93
N VAL A 118 -2.69 5.35 13.76
CA VAL A 118 -3.33 5.22 12.43
C VAL A 118 -3.24 6.54 11.66
N GLY A 119 -2.83 6.44 10.39
CA GLY A 119 -2.58 7.57 9.51
C GLY A 119 -1.17 8.16 9.63
N GLU A 120 -0.33 7.61 10.50
CA GLU A 120 1.02 8.14 10.77
C GLU A 120 2.08 7.03 10.68
N ARG A 121 3.32 7.45 10.44
CA ARG A 121 4.50 6.62 10.60
C ARG A 121 4.80 6.47 12.10
N SER A 122 5.19 5.26 12.52
CA SER A 122 5.59 4.97 13.90
C SER A 122 6.73 5.89 14.34
N PHE A 123 6.83 6.13 15.65
CA PHE A 123 7.85 7.03 16.21
C PHE A 123 9.29 6.64 15.83
N ASP A 124 9.57 5.35 15.69
CA ASP A 124 10.87 4.82 15.28
C ASP A 124 11.11 4.84 13.75
N GLY A 125 10.13 5.29 12.97
CA GLY A 125 10.21 5.38 11.51
C GLY A 125 10.08 4.05 10.78
N SER A 126 9.88 2.94 11.49
CA SER A 126 9.96 1.58 10.93
C SER A 126 8.65 1.08 10.31
N THR A 127 7.50 1.66 10.70
CA THR A 127 6.19 1.14 10.33
C THR A 127 5.24 2.25 9.93
N ASP A 128 4.61 2.14 8.76
CA ASP A 128 3.47 2.99 8.40
C ASP A 128 2.17 2.31 8.87
N VAL A 129 1.34 3.02 9.62
CA VAL A 129 0.04 2.51 10.08
C VAL A 129 -1.06 3.22 9.30
N VAL A 130 -1.82 2.46 8.53
CA VAL A 130 -2.82 2.98 7.59
C VAL A 130 -4.19 2.42 7.96
N GLY A 131 -5.21 3.30 8.01
CA GLY A 131 -6.59 2.89 8.19
C GLY A 131 -7.22 2.50 6.86
N MET A 132 -7.80 1.30 6.79
CA MET A 132 -8.47 0.78 5.59
C MET A 132 -9.97 0.57 5.85
N TYR A 133 -10.78 0.85 4.82
CA TYR A 133 -12.21 0.62 4.87
C TYR A 133 -12.56 -0.75 4.30
N CYS A 134 -12.66 -1.73 5.20
CA CYS A 134 -13.03 -3.12 4.93
C CYS A 134 -11.96 -3.93 4.20
N LEU A 135 -11.52 -5.01 4.83
CA LEU A 135 -10.60 -6.00 4.25
C LEU A 135 -11.32 -7.28 3.76
N GLY A 136 -12.66 -7.26 3.67
CA GLY A 136 -13.47 -8.43 3.32
C GLY A 136 -13.42 -9.59 4.34
N ASN A 137 -12.76 -9.39 5.48
CA ASN A 137 -12.52 -10.43 6.49
C ASN A 137 -13.40 -10.24 7.74
N CYS A 138 -14.67 -9.87 7.54
CA CYS A 138 -15.56 -9.41 8.62
C CYS A 138 -15.83 -10.48 9.68
N ALA A 139 -15.97 -11.75 9.27
CA ALA A 139 -16.28 -12.87 10.16
C ALA A 139 -15.13 -13.20 11.15
N LEU A 140 -13.91 -12.72 10.85
CA LEU A 140 -12.72 -12.91 11.68
C LEU A 140 -12.19 -11.57 12.20
N GLY A 141 -13.05 -10.55 12.33
CA GLY A 141 -12.62 -9.24 12.84
C GLY A 141 -12.25 -9.25 14.34
N PRO A 142 -11.61 -8.18 14.85
CA PRO A 142 -10.98 -7.10 14.09
C PRO A 142 -9.91 -7.64 13.13
N SER A 143 -9.83 -7.04 11.95
CA SER A 143 -8.97 -7.51 10.86
C SER A 143 -7.92 -6.45 10.53
N ALA A 144 -6.75 -6.92 10.12
CA ALA A 144 -5.68 -6.08 9.60
C ALA A 144 -4.96 -6.82 8.47
N GLN A 145 -4.11 -6.12 7.74
CA GLN A 145 -3.11 -6.72 6.87
C GLN A 145 -1.73 -6.18 7.29
N VAL A 146 -0.76 -7.06 7.52
CA VAL A 146 0.61 -6.70 7.88
C VAL A 146 1.53 -7.18 6.76
N ASP A 147 2.24 -6.24 6.11
CA ASP A 147 3.15 -6.53 5.00
C ASP A 147 2.52 -7.42 3.91
N GLY A 148 1.27 -7.13 3.55
CA GLY A 148 0.49 -7.90 2.57
C GLY A 148 -0.24 -9.13 3.13
N ASN A 149 0.11 -9.59 4.34
CA ASN A 149 -0.50 -10.77 4.95
C ASN A 149 -1.78 -10.42 5.73
N LEU A 150 -2.90 -11.02 5.33
CA LEU A 150 -4.20 -10.80 5.98
C LEU A 150 -4.25 -11.48 7.35
N CYS A 151 -4.69 -10.74 8.37
CA CYS A 151 -4.81 -11.17 9.76
C CYS A 151 -6.25 -10.97 10.26
N GLY A 152 -6.73 -11.89 11.10
CA GLY A 152 -8.00 -11.78 11.82
C GLY A 152 -7.81 -11.93 13.32
N ARG A 153 -8.82 -11.53 14.09
CA ARG A 153 -8.84 -11.51 15.57
C ARG A 153 -7.62 -10.77 16.14
N VAL A 154 -7.26 -9.67 15.50
CA VAL A 154 -6.02 -8.95 15.82
C VAL A 154 -6.14 -8.16 17.13
N SER A 155 -5.00 -7.97 17.78
CA SER A 155 -4.80 -7.08 18.93
C SER A 155 -3.60 -6.18 18.66
N ALA A 156 -3.46 -5.07 19.40
CA ALA A 156 -2.29 -4.20 19.27
C ALA A 156 -0.99 -5.00 19.49
N LYS A 157 -0.97 -5.88 20.50
CA LYS A 157 0.16 -6.77 20.80
C LYS A 157 0.52 -7.68 19.63
N SER A 158 -0.45 -8.32 18.99
CA SER A 158 -0.19 -9.24 17.88
C SER A 158 0.28 -8.52 16.62
N LEU A 159 -0.15 -7.27 16.40
CA LEU A 159 0.30 -6.46 15.27
C LEU A 159 1.73 -5.96 15.49
N ILE A 160 2.02 -5.40 16.67
CA ILE A 160 3.38 -4.93 17.03
C ILE A 160 4.39 -6.07 16.98
N ALA A 161 4.01 -7.28 17.42
CA ALA A 161 4.89 -8.44 17.38
C ALA A 161 5.29 -8.84 15.95
N GLN A 162 4.46 -8.60 14.94
CA GLN A 162 4.75 -8.95 13.55
C GLN A 162 5.74 -7.98 12.89
N VAL A 163 5.69 -6.69 13.24
CA VAL A 163 6.56 -5.65 12.65
C VAL A 163 7.85 -5.39 13.45
N LYS A 164 8.03 -6.10 14.58
CA LYS A 164 9.25 -6.05 15.41
C LYS A 164 10.03 -7.37 15.42
N ALA A 165 9.54 -8.39 14.71
CA ALA A 165 10.20 -9.69 14.57
C ALA A 165 11.25 -9.65 13.45
#